data_AF-A0A6J5DAG9-F1
#
_entry.id   AF-A0A6J5DAG9-F1
#
_cell.length_a   1.000
_cell.length_b   1.000
_cell.length_c   1.000
_cell.angle_alpha   90.00
_cell.angle_beta   90.00
_cell.angle_gamma   90.00
#
_symmetry.space_group_name_H-M   'P 1'
#
loop_
_entity.id
_entity.type
_entity.pdbx_description
1 polymer ?
#
loop_
_entity_poly.entity_id
_entity_poly.type
_entity_poly.pdbx_seq_one_letter_code
_entity_poly.pdbx_strand_id
1 'polypeptide(L)'
;MRETERRRRCEEIYQLELARGASHIASCITAESTMRSVDEVLQDFARAHGVQDCQSFCKTLANRLHIRGCANAAKLVLEWTPLAQSCAAAEPGRETGHPSRGAREVRRRM
;
A
#
# COMPACT_ATOMS: atom_id res chain seq x y z
N MET A 1 -7.68 -4.54 21.38
CA MET A 1 -7.99 -4.17 19.98
C MET A 1 -7.92 -5.44 19.13
N ARG A 2 -9.01 -5.82 18.47
CA ARG A 2 -9.04 -7.04 17.63
C ARG A 2 -8.30 -6.77 16.30
N GLU A 3 -7.60 -7.76 15.74
CA GLU A 3 -6.85 -7.62 14.48
C GLU A 3 -7.74 -7.18 13.31
N THR A 4 -9.02 -7.56 13.33
CA THR A 4 -10.02 -7.15 12.34
C THR A 4 -10.33 -5.65 12.37
N GLU A 5 -10.38 -5.03 13.55
CA GLU A 5 -10.58 -3.58 13.69
C GLU A 5 -9.37 -2.80 13.19
N ARG A 6 -8.16 -3.30 13.46
CA ARG A 6 -6.93 -2.73 12.90
C ARG A 6 -6.94 -2.75 11.39
N ARG A 7 -7.38 -3.87 10.80
CA ARG A 7 -7.48 -4.03 9.34
C ARG A 7 -8.51 -3.10 8.72
N ARG A 8 -9.69 -2.97 9.32
CA ARG A 8 -10.72 -1.99 8.87
C ARG A 8 -10.23 -0.56 8.97
N ARG A 9 -9.63 -0.19 10.11
CA ARG A 9 -9.10 1.16 10.31
C ARG A 9 -7.98 1.49 9.32
N CYS A 10 -7.10 0.53 9.06
CA CYS A 10 -6.05 0.64 8.04
C CYS A 10 -6.68 0.80 6.63
N GLU A 11 -7.73 0.04 6.31
CA GLU A 11 -8.45 0.18 5.05
C GLU A 11 -9.17 1.53 4.89
N GLU A 12 -9.72 2.08 5.98
CA GLU A 12 -10.38 3.39 5.98
C GLU A 12 -9.39 4.54 5.90
N ILE A 13 -8.28 4.48 6.64
CA ILE A 13 -7.25 5.53 6.66
C ILE A 13 -6.47 5.54 5.34
N TYR A 14 -6.06 4.37 4.85
CA TYR A 14 -5.18 4.22 3.70
C TYR A 14 -5.94 3.78 2.44
N GLN A 15 -7.26 4.03 2.37
CA GLN A 15 -8.10 3.60 1.26
C GLN A 15 -7.55 4.08 -0.10
N LEU A 16 -7.08 5.33 -0.15
CA LEU A 16 -6.52 5.96 -1.34
C LEU A 16 -5.20 5.31 -1.75
N GLU A 17 -4.30 5.07 -0.80
CA GLU A 17 -3.01 4.44 -1.06
C GLU A 17 -3.17 2.98 -1.48
N LEU A 18 -4.08 2.25 -0.84
CA LEU A 18 -4.46 0.89 -1.26
C LEU A 18 -5.01 0.88 -2.69
N ALA A 19 -5.85 1.84 -3.07
CA ALA A 19 -6.41 1.93 -4.41
C ALA A 19 -5.34 2.33 -5.44
N ARG A 20 -4.43 3.26 -5.08
CA ARG A 20 -3.31 3.72 -5.91
C ARG A 20 -2.31 2.59 -6.13
N GLY A 21 -1.85 1.95 -5.06
CA GLY A 21 -0.94 0.81 -5.11
C GLY A 21 -1.54 -0.35 -5.91
N ALA A 22 -2.80 -0.72 -5.64
CA ALA A 22 -3.46 -1.79 -6.38
C ALA A 22 -3.60 -1.46 -7.88
N SER A 23 -3.92 -0.22 -8.24
CA SER A 23 -4.02 0.19 -9.65
C SER A 23 -2.65 0.23 -10.32
N HIS A 24 -1.63 0.72 -9.63
CA HIS A 24 -0.27 0.78 -10.13
C HIS A 24 0.29 -0.61 -10.40
N ILE A 25 0.16 -1.51 -9.42
CA ILE A 25 0.62 -2.91 -9.50
C ILE A 25 -0.21 -3.69 -10.53
N ALA A 26 -1.54 -3.50 -10.58
CA ALA A 26 -2.38 -4.19 -11.57
C ALA A 26 -2.15 -3.70 -13.01
N SER A 27 -1.57 -2.51 -13.19
CA SER A 27 -1.17 -2.01 -14.51
C SER A 27 0.16 -2.62 -15.00
N CYS A 28 0.89 -3.33 -14.15
CA CYS A 28 2.13 -4.00 -14.53
C CYS A 28 1.82 -5.28 -15.33
N ILE A 29 2.33 -5.34 -16.55
CA ILE A 29 2.11 -6.47 -17.46
C ILE A 29 3.13 -7.59 -17.18
N THR A 30 4.34 -7.23 -16.74
CA THR A 30 5.44 -8.19 -16.50
C THR A 30 5.64 -8.44 -15.01
N ALA A 31 6.13 -9.63 -14.67
CA ALA A 31 6.45 -10.00 -13.30
C ALA A 31 7.53 -9.09 -12.70
N GLU A 32 8.50 -8.66 -13.50
CA GLU A 32 9.59 -7.78 -13.06
C GLU A 32 9.09 -6.37 -12.73
N SER A 33 8.24 -5.78 -13.58
CA SER A 33 7.60 -4.49 -13.27
C SER A 33 6.66 -4.59 -12.07
N THR A 34 5.94 -5.71 -11.94
CA THR A 34 5.07 -5.97 -10.78
C THR A 34 5.87 -5.99 -9.49
N MET A 35 7.01 -6.69 -9.48
CA MET A 35 7.89 -6.77 -8.32
C MET A 35 8.48 -5.40 -7.95
N ARG A 36 8.96 -4.63 -8.95
CA ARG A 36 9.48 -3.28 -8.72
C ARG A 36 8.40 -2.35 -8.17
N SER A 37 7.21 -2.35 -8.76
CA SER A 37 6.09 -1.52 -8.28
C SER A 37 5.57 -1.92 -6.91
N VAL A 38 5.57 -3.22 -6.57
CA VAL A 38 5.25 -3.70 -5.21
C VAL A 38 6.28 -3.16 -4.22
N ASP A 39 7.56 -3.26 -4.56
CA ASP A 39 8.64 -2.82 -3.69
C ASP A 39 8.61 -1.30 -3.46
N GLU A 40 8.44 -0.51 -4.52
CA GLU A 40 8.32 0.96 -4.42
C GLU A 40 7.13 1.39 -3.55
N VAL A 41 5.94 0.79 -3.76
CA VAL A 41 4.74 1.13 -2.99
C VAL A 41 4.89 0.78 -1.52
N LEU A 42 5.47 -0.38 -1.21
CA LEU A 42 5.63 -0.83 0.17
C LEU A 42 6.76 -0.08 0.88
N GLN A 43 7.83 0.30 0.18
CA GLN A 43 8.89 1.16 0.70
C GLN A 43 8.38 2.56 1.05
N ASP A 44 7.65 3.20 0.12
CA ASP A 44 7.10 4.54 0.33
C ASP A 44 6.15 4.55 1.54
N PHE A 45 5.29 3.53 1.63
CA PHE A 45 4.39 3.35 2.78
C PHE A 45 5.13 3.08 4.08
N ALA A 46 6.15 2.21 4.07
CA ALA A 46 6.97 1.90 5.25
C ALA A 46 7.72 3.13 5.76
N ARG A 47 8.20 3.97 4.85
CA ARG A 47 8.91 5.20 5.18
C ARG A 47 7.96 6.26 5.75
N ALA A 48 6.72 6.33 5.26
CA ALA A 48 5.73 7.31 5.69
C ALA A 48 5.02 6.93 7.00
N HIS A 49 4.66 5.65 7.18
CA HIS A 49 3.79 5.19 8.27
C HIS A 49 4.47 4.27 9.27
N GLY A 50 5.63 3.71 8.92
CA GLY A 50 6.38 2.78 9.74
C GLY A 50 5.99 1.31 9.52
N VAL A 51 6.92 0.44 9.90
CA VAL A 51 6.88 -1.00 9.61
C VAL A 51 5.72 -1.74 10.30
N GLN A 52 5.19 -1.20 11.39
CA GLN A 52 4.10 -1.81 12.16
C GLN A 52 2.77 -1.80 11.37
N ASP A 53 2.49 -0.72 10.65
CA ASP A 53 1.28 -0.59 9.83
C ASP A 53 1.46 -1.24 8.45
N CYS A 54 2.71 -1.39 7.96
CA CYS A 54 3.00 -2.10 6.71
C CYS A 54 2.42 -3.50 6.68
N GLN A 55 2.52 -4.26 7.78
CA GLN A 55 2.05 -5.64 7.76
C GLN A 55 0.52 -5.73 7.57
N SER A 56 -0.23 -4.78 8.16
CA SER A 56 -1.68 -4.67 7.98
C SER A 56 -2.04 -4.17 6.58
N PHE A 57 -1.24 -3.25 6.04
CA PHE A 57 -1.37 -2.74 4.68
C PHE A 57 -1.12 -3.84 3.64
N CYS A 58 0.00 -4.58 3.74
CA CYS A 58 0.33 -5.71 2.87
C CYS A 58 -0.79 -6.75 2.84
N LYS A 59 -1.29 -7.16 4.03
CA LYS A 59 -2.41 -8.10 4.15
C LYS A 59 -3.67 -7.60 3.43
N THR A 60 -3.92 -6.29 3.41
CA THR A 60 -5.12 -5.69 2.80
C THR A 60 -4.95 -5.51 1.29
N LEU A 61 -3.77 -5.05 0.86
CA LEU A 61 -3.38 -4.89 -0.53
C LEU A 61 -3.35 -6.24 -1.26
N ALA A 62 -2.78 -7.28 -0.63
CA ALA A 62 -2.76 -8.63 -1.17
C ALA A 62 -4.17 -9.19 -1.39
N ASN A 63 -5.10 -8.94 -0.46
CA ASN A 63 -6.49 -9.36 -0.62
C ASN A 63 -7.16 -8.67 -1.83
N ARG A 64 -6.93 -7.35 -2.00
CA ARG A 64 -7.44 -6.61 -3.15
C ARG A 64 -6.86 -7.09 -4.48
N LEU A 65 -5.56 -7.39 -4.52
CA LEU A 65 -4.88 -7.94 -5.70
C LEU A 65 -5.40 -9.33 -6.03
N HIS A 66 -5.62 -10.17 -5.02
CA HIS A 66 -6.19 -11.51 -5.19
C HIS A 66 -7.61 -11.45 -5.78
N ILE A 67 -8.48 -10.57 -5.24
CA ILE A 67 -9.84 -10.36 -5.77
C ILE A 67 -9.82 -9.85 -7.23
N ARG A 68 -8.80 -9.09 -7.62
CA ARG A 68 -8.62 -8.61 -9.01
C ARG A 68 -8.00 -9.65 -9.96
N GLY A 69 -7.64 -10.84 -9.47
CA GLY A 69 -6.99 -11.90 -10.27
C GLY A 69 -5.46 -11.78 -10.34
N CYS A 70 -4.86 -10.84 -9.62
CA CYS A 70 -3.41 -10.63 -9.57
C CYS A 70 -2.76 -11.47 -8.45
N ALA A 71 -2.94 -12.79 -8.47
CA ALA A 71 -2.48 -13.69 -7.41
C ALA A 71 -0.94 -13.66 -7.21
N ASN A 72 -0.17 -13.51 -8.30
CA ASN A 72 1.28 -13.39 -8.23
C ASN A 72 1.70 -12.13 -7.46
N ALA A 73 1.05 -11.00 -7.74
CA ALA A 73 1.31 -9.74 -7.03
C ALA A 73 0.90 -9.84 -5.56
N ALA A 74 -0.22 -10.49 -5.27
CA ALA A 74 -0.66 -10.74 -3.90
C ALA A 74 0.37 -11.55 -3.10
N LYS A 75 0.98 -12.57 -3.74
CA LYS A 75 2.03 -13.38 -3.12
C LYS A 75 3.28 -12.55 -2.84
N LEU A 76 3.74 -11.75 -3.81
CA LEU A 76 4.90 -10.85 -3.64
C LEU A 76 4.70 -9.85 -2.50
N VAL A 77 3.50 -9.28 -2.36
CA VAL A 77 3.16 -8.34 -1.27
C VAL A 77 3.18 -9.03 0.11
N LEU A 78 2.82 -10.31 0.19
CA LEU A 78 2.84 -11.10 1.43
C LEU A 78 4.24 -11.60 1.79
N GLU A 79 5.06 -11.92 0.78
CA GLU A 79 6.47 -12.31 0.93
C GLU A 79 7.40 -11.10 1.16
N TRP A 80 6.88 -9.88 0.97
CA TRP A 80 7.63 -8.66 1.20
C TRP A 80 8.02 -8.53 2.67
N THR A 81 9.32 -8.56 2.95
CA THR A 81 9.87 -8.42 4.29
C THR A 81 10.75 -7.17 4.38
N PRO A 82 10.51 -6.29 5.36
CA PRO A 82 11.31 -5.08 5.56
C PRO A 82 12.76 -5.39 5.98
N LEU A 83 13.02 -6.61 6.49
CA LEU A 83 14.33 -7.08 6.95
C LEU A 83 15.40 -7.10 5.85
N ALA A 84 15.02 -7.25 4.58
CA ALA A 84 15.97 -7.23 3.46
C ALA A 84 16.49 -5.81 3.11
N GLN A 85 15.82 -4.76 3.58
CA GLN A 85 16.12 -3.36 3.20
C GLN A 85 16.72 -2.53 4.34
N SER A 86 16.71 -3.04 5.57
CA SER A 86 17.33 -2.41 6.74
C SER A 86 18.86 -2.28 6.65
N CYS A 87 19.50 -2.77 5.59
CA CYS A 87 20.93 -2.58 5.37
C CYS A 87 21.27 -1.42 4.41
N ALA A 88 20.32 -0.80 3.70
CA ALA A 88 20.64 0.11 2.58
C ALA A 88 20.24 1.58 2.74
N ALA A 89 19.44 2.01 3.72
CA ALA A 89 19.01 3.41 3.80
C ALA A 89 18.79 3.92 5.24
N ALA A 90 19.89 4.19 5.94
CA ALA A 90 19.88 5.21 6.99
C ALA A 90 20.04 6.57 6.31
N GLU A 91 18.93 7.28 6.03
CA GLU A 91 18.90 8.74 5.86
C GLU A 91 17.49 9.24 6.25
N PRO A 92 17.31 9.74 7.50
CA PRO A 92 16.07 10.32 7.97
C PRO A 92 16.05 11.81 7.64
N GLY A 93 15.06 12.22 6.85
CA GLY A 93 14.83 13.65 6.67
C GLY A 93 14.02 13.94 5.44
N ARG A 94 12.72 13.62 5.48
CA ARG A 94 11.68 14.47 4.87
C ARG A 94 10.39 14.31 5.67
N GLU A 95 10.20 15.28 6.56
CA GLU A 95 8.90 15.86 6.85
C GLU A 95 7.96 15.75 5.65
N THR A 96 6.92 14.92 5.79
CA THR A 96 5.72 15.11 4.97
C THR A 96 4.57 15.24 5.95
N GLY A 97 4.41 16.47 6.45
CA GLY A 97 3.09 16.89 6.85
C GLY A 97 2.20 16.76 5.62
N HIS A 98 1.07 16.07 5.77
CA HIS A 98 -0.12 16.47 5.05
C HIS A 98 -1.34 16.46 5.96
N PRO A 99 -1.95 17.65 6.17
CA PRO A 99 -3.18 17.81 6.90
C PRO A 99 -4.40 17.56 5.99
N SER A 100 -5.51 17.19 6.63
CA SER A 100 -6.87 17.69 6.39
C SER A 100 -7.45 17.76 4.95
N ARG A 101 -8.53 16.99 4.78
CA ARG A 101 -9.90 17.52 4.52
C ARG A 101 -10.17 18.06 3.10
N GLY A 102 -11.08 17.37 2.39
CA GLY A 102 -11.71 17.90 1.18
C GLY A 102 -12.90 17.05 0.72
N ALA A 103 -14.03 17.18 1.42
CA ALA A 103 -15.33 16.84 0.86
C ALA A 103 -15.65 17.76 -0.34
N ARG A 104 -16.20 17.19 -1.42
CA ARG A 104 -17.08 17.79 -2.46
C ARG A 104 -16.89 17.00 -3.77
N GLU A 105 -17.84 16.81 -4.65
CA GLU A 105 -19.29 17.02 -4.68
C GLU A 105 -19.74 16.37 -5.99
N VAL A 106 -20.93 15.79 -5.93
CA VAL A 106 -21.82 15.34 -7.00
C VAL A 106 -21.63 16.10 -8.32
N ARG A 107 -21.44 15.38 -9.43
CA ARG A 107 -21.82 15.88 -10.75
C ARG A 107 -22.90 14.99 -11.37
N ARG A 108 -24.15 15.44 -11.18
CA ARG A 108 -25.31 15.10 -12.01
C ARG A 108 -25.23 15.88 -13.34
N ARG A 109 -25.82 15.27 -14.38
CA ARG A 109 -26.28 15.83 -15.68
C ARG A 109 -25.14 16.14 -16.67
N MET A 110 -25.31 15.91 -17.97
CA MET A 110 -26.54 15.96 -18.78
C MET A 110 -27.13 14.62 -19.18
#